data_AF-A0A7J8P9U9-F1
#
_entry.id   AF-A0A7J8P9U9-F1
#
_cell.length_a   1.000
_cell.length_b   1.000
_cell.length_c   1.000
_cell.angle_alpha   90.00
_cell.angle_beta   90.00
_cell.angle_gamma   90.00
#
_symmetry.space_group_name_H-M   'P 1'
#
loop_
_entity.id
_entity.type
_entity.pdbx_description
1 polymer ?
#
loop_
_entity_poly.entity_id
_entity_poly.type
_entity_poly.pdbx_seq_one_letter_code
_entity_poly.pdbx_strand_id
1 'polypeptide(L)'
;MKWWKSPRNACVKVNFNATYRKNEESLCSSILLRDSRGRVIASKITFHKNITAEVVACAMALKMCLDLNTRSLEVEGDFLIRPANGAAQQLANEGIKQRTEIFLMNDVPEFAEAMVEVDRRWIEAQNEKPQL
;
A
#
# COMPACT_ATOMS: atom_id res chain seq x y z
N MET A 1 0.93 -17.80 7.78
CA MET A 1 1.38 -16.45 7.35
C MET A 1 0.70 -16.17 6.01
N LYS A 2 -0.10 -15.10 5.89
CA LYS A 2 -0.75 -14.73 4.62
C LYS A 2 0.14 -13.68 3.92
N TRP A 3 0.51 -13.97 2.67
CA TRP A 3 1.33 -13.11 1.81
C TRP A 3 0.44 -12.26 0.91
N TRP A 4 0.98 -11.18 0.35
CA TRP A 4 0.28 -10.36 -0.64
C TRP A 4 -0.17 -11.21 -1.82
N LYS A 5 -1.39 -10.97 -2.31
CA LYS A 5 -1.95 -11.65 -3.49
C LYS A 5 -2.31 -10.65 -4.55
N SER A 6 -1.97 -10.98 -5.81
CA SER A 6 -2.38 -10.19 -6.96
C SER A 6 -3.91 -10.03 -7.00
N PRO A 7 -4.43 -8.83 -7.32
CA PRO A 7 -5.86 -8.62 -7.46
C PRO A 7 -6.45 -9.52 -8.54
N ARG A 8 -7.74 -9.82 -8.42
CA ARG A 8 -8.45 -10.56 -9.49
C ARG A 8 -8.79 -9.60 -10.62
N ASN A 9 -8.51 -10.03 -11.86
CA ASN A 9 -8.67 -9.24 -13.08
C ASN A 9 -7.73 -8.01 -13.10
N ALA A 10 -7.64 -7.29 -14.23
CA ALA A 10 -6.70 -6.18 -14.47
C ALA A 10 -6.95 -4.92 -13.61
N CYS A 11 -7.23 -5.12 -12.34
CA CYS A 11 -7.61 -4.18 -11.31
C CYS A 11 -6.37 -3.64 -10.59
N VAL A 12 -6.45 -2.41 -10.10
CA VAL A 12 -5.43 -1.84 -9.21
C VAL A 12 -5.73 -2.29 -7.79
N LYS A 13 -4.70 -2.77 -7.09
CA LYS A 13 -4.79 -3.14 -5.69
C LYS A 13 -4.23 -2.04 -4.80
N VAL A 14 -5.00 -1.64 -3.79
CA VAL A 14 -4.52 -0.70 -2.77
C VAL A 14 -4.17 -1.46 -1.51
N ASN A 15 -2.92 -1.33 -1.10
CA ASN A 15 -2.46 -1.70 0.24
C ASN A 15 -2.41 -0.44 1.10
N PHE A 16 -2.96 -0.51 2.31
CA PHE A 16 -2.86 0.61 3.25
C PHE A 16 -2.45 0.17 4.64
N ASN A 17 -1.80 1.07 5.36
CA ASN A 17 -1.48 0.93 6.78
C ASN A 17 -1.55 2.30 7.45
N ALA A 18 -1.87 2.32 8.75
CA ALA A 18 -1.67 3.50 9.56
C ALA A 18 -0.93 3.22 10.85
N THR A 19 -0.27 4.27 11.32
CA THR A 19 0.52 4.27 12.54
C THR A 19 0.18 5.52 13.35
N TYR A 20 0.00 5.37 14.66
CA TYR A 20 -0.26 6.47 15.59
C TYR A 20 1.03 7.04 16.16
N ARG A 21 1.17 8.36 16.14
CA ARG A 21 2.25 9.10 16.80
C ARG A 21 1.72 9.73 18.08
N LYS A 22 2.17 9.20 19.23
CA LYS A 22 1.79 9.69 20.56
C LYS A 22 2.16 11.16 20.81
N ASN A 23 3.34 11.61 20.37
CA ASN A 23 3.87 12.94 20.73
C ASN A 23 3.13 14.11 20.06
N GLU A 24 2.41 13.86 18.96
CA GLU A 24 1.72 14.91 18.18
C GLU A 24 0.21 14.65 18.07
N GLU A 25 -0.27 13.61 18.78
CA GLU A 25 -1.64 13.10 18.72
C GLU A 25 -2.14 12.94 17.28
N SER A 26 -1.27 12.44 16.40
CA SER A 26 -1.51 12.37 14.95
C SER A 26 -1.46 10.93 14.46
N LEU A 27 -2.32 10.64 13.48
CA LEU A 27 -2.32 9.39 12.73
C LEU A 27 -1.63 9.64 11.39
N CYS A 28 -0.74 8.73 11.02
CA CYS A 28 -0.14 8.68 9.69
C CYS A 28 -0.77 7.53 8.93
N SER A 29 -1.45 7.83 7.81
CA SER A 29 -1.91 6.81 6.87
C SER A 29 -0.98 6.77 5.68
N SER A 30 -0.71 5.56 5.23
CA SER A 30 0.07 5.29 4.02
C SER A 30 -0.73 4.39 3.11
N ILE A 31 -0.63 4.63 1.81
CA ILE A 31 -1.23 3.82 0.77
C ILE A 31 -0.21 3.54 -0.33
N LEU A 32 -0.37 2.36 -0.93
CA LEU A 32 0.48 1.87 -1.99
C LEU A 32 -0.42 1.19 -3.03
N LEU A 33 -0.47 1.74 -4.24
CA LEU A 33 -1.26 1.24 -5.35
C LEU A 33 -0.38 0.34 -6.20
N ARG A 34 -0.84 -0.87 -6.45
CA ARG A 34 -0.15 -1.88 -7.26
C ARG A 34 -1.01 -2.32 -8.43
N ASP A 35 -0.38 -2.61 -9.57
CA ASP A 35 -1.06 -3.28 -10.67
C ASP A 35 -1.19 -4.79 -10.44
N SER A 36 -1.80 -5.50 -11.40
CA SER A 36 -1.97 -6.96 -11.35
C SER A 36 -0.65 -7.76 -11.40
N ARG A 37 0.48 -7.13 -11.70
CA ARG A 37 1.81 -7.73 -11.65
C ARG A 37 2.54 -7.42 -10.33
N GLY A 38 1.89 -6.68 -9.43
CA GLY A 38 2.49 -6.24 -8.18
C GLY A 38 3.45 -5.05 -8.33
N ARG A 39 3.49 -4.39 -9.50
CA ARG A 39 4.30 -3.19 -9.69
C ARG A 39 3.61 -2.01 -9.04
N VAL A 40 4.38 -1.15 -8.36
CA VAL A 40 3.83 0.06 -7.76
C VAL A 40 3.55 1.09 -8.85
N ILE A 41 2.34 1.64 -8.86
CA ILE A 41 1.94 2.70 -9.78
C ILE A 41 1.78 4.05 -9.08
N ALA A 42 1.51 4.03 -7.77
CA ALA A 42 1.50 5.24 -6.94
C ALA A 42 1.67 4.90 -5.47
N SER A 43 2.20 5.83 -4.69
CA SER A 43 2.24 5.74 -3.23
C SER A 43 1.95 7.10 -2.60
N LYS A 44 1.33 7.09 -1.41
CA LYS A 44 1.04 8.31 -0.66
C LYS A 44 1.09 8.13 0.84
N ILE A 45 1.56 9.18 1.52
CA ILE A 45 1.54 9.33 2.97
C ILE A 45 0.73 10.59 3.32
N THR A 46 -0.11 10.51 4.34
CA THR A 46 -0.93 11.64 4.80
C THR A 46 -1.12 11.62 6.30
N PHE A 47 -1.02 12.79 6.92
CA PHE A 47 -1.27 12.97 8.35
C PHE A 47 -2.69 13.44 8.60
N HIS A 48 -3.32 12.93 9.66
CA HIS A 48 -4.68 13.30 10.02
C HIS A 48 -4.90 13.15 11.53
N LYS A 49 -5.95 13.80 12.03
CA LYS A 49 -6.38 13.73 13.44
C LYS A 49 -7.81 13.22 13.48
N ASN A 50 -8.13 12.35 14.44
CA ASN A 50 -9.50 11.92 14.78
C ASN A 50 -10.32 11.19 13.69
N ILE A 51 -9.73 10.78 12.56
CA ILE A 51 -10.40 9.98 11.53
C ILE A 51 -9.75 8.59 11.51
N THR A 52 -10.55 7.54 11.31
CA THR A 52 -10.01 6.19 11.17
C THR A 52 -9.12 6.11 9.93
N ALA A 53 -7.97 5.46 10.11
CA ALA A 53 -7.01 5.20 9.05
C ALA A 53 -7.62 4.59 7.78
N GLU A 54 -8.58 3.68 7.96
CA GLU A 54 -9.27 2.97 6.88
C GLU A 54 -10.11 3.92 6.03
N VAL A 55 -10.83 4.85 6.66
CA VAL A 55 -11.64 5.86 5.94
C VAL A 55 -10.73 6.78 5.13
N VAL A 56 -9.61 7.22 5.72
CA VAL A 56 -8.62 8.04 5.02
C VAL A 56 -7.98 7.27 3.87
N ALA A 57 -7.61 6.01 4.08
CA ALA A 57 -7.04 5.16 3.05
C ALA A 57 -8.01 4.94 1.88
N CYS A 58 -9.27 4.61 2.16
CA CYS A 58 -10.32 4.46 1.14
C CYS A 58 -10.53 5.75 0.35
N ALA A 59 -10.64 6.90 1.03
CA ALA A 59 -10.82 8.20 0.37
C ALA A 59 -9.63 8.54 -0.54
N MET A 60 -8.40 8.31 -0.07
CA MET A 60 -7.19 8.55 -0.86
C MET A 60 -7.09 7.58 -2.04
N ALA A 61 -7.43 6.31 -1.85
CA ALA A 61 -7.43 5.29 -2.89
C ALA A 61 -8.38 5.64 -4.04
N LEU A 62 -9.61 6.05 -3.71
CA LEU A 62 -10.59 6.50 -4.69
C LEU A 62 -10.11 7.73 -5.45
N LYS A 63 -9.58 8.73 -4.73
CA LYS A 63 -9.04 9.94 -5.36
C LYS A 63 -7.89 9.61 -6.32
N MET A 64 -6.94 8.79 -5.89
CA MET A 64 -5.84 8.37 -6.75
C MET A 64 -6.31 7.56 -7.97
N CYS A 65 -7.33 6.71 -7.81
CA CYS A 65 -7.87 5.97 -8.95
C CYS A 65 -8.55 6.88 -9.98
N LEU A 66 -9.24 7.94 -9.52
CA LEU A 66 -9.77 8.98 -10.39
C LEU A 66 -8.63 9.72 -11.11
N ASP A 67 -7.60 10.13 -10.37
CA ASP A 67 -6.43 10.85 -10.91
C ASP A 67 -5.65 9.98 -11.94
N LEU A 68 -5.61 8.66 -11.73
CA LEU A 68 -4.97 7.68 -12.62
C LEU A 68 -5.90 7.15 -13.73
N ASN A 69 -7.15 7.62 -13.79
CA ASN A 69 -8.18 7.14 -14.73
C ASN A 69 -8.38 5.62 -14.72
N THR A 70 -8.24 5.01 -13.54
CA THR A 70 -8.35 3.57 -13.33
C THR A 70 -9.82 3.15 -13.25
N ARG A 71 -10.20 2.10 -13.99
CA ARG A 71 -11.60 1.64 -14.09
C ARG A 71 -12.04 0.62 -13.04
N SER A 72 -11.09 0.01 -12.31
CA SER A 72 -11.38 -1.03 -11.32
C SER A 72 -10.36 -0.98 -10.19
N LEU A 73 -10.86 -1.05 -8.96
CA LEU A 73 -10.08 -0.95 -7.73
C LEU A 73 -10.44 -2.06 -6.74
N GLU A 74 -9.43 -2.73 -6.20
CA GLU A 74 -9.53 -3.69 -5.09
C GLU A 74 -8.81 -3.06 -3.89
N VAL A 75 -9.57 -2.67 -2.86
CA VAL A 75 -8.99 -2.10 -1.63
C VAL A 75 -8.84 -3.22 -0.61
N GLU A 76 -7.60 -3.52 -0.21
CA GLU A 76 -7.30 -4.47 0.86
C GLU A 76 -6.81 -3.71 2.09
N GLY A 77 -7.62 -3.75 3.14
CA GLY A 77 -7.25 -3.31 4.47
C GLY A 77 -6.93 -4.50 5.35
N ASP A 78 -5.95 -4.33 6.24
CA ASP A 78 -5.66 -5.37 7.22
C ASP A 78 -5.41 -4.77 8.60
N PHE A 79 -6.27 -5.12 9.55
CA PHE A 79 -6.11 -4.80 10.96
C PHE A 79 -5.18 -5.82 11.66
N LEU A 80 -4.87 -6.98 11.07
CA LEU A 80 -4.25 -8.12 11.78
C LEU A 80 -3.10 -8.86 11.06
N ILE A 81 -2.92 -8.74 9.74
CA ILE A 81 -1.93 -9.52 8.99
C ILE A 81 -0.77 -8.63 8.49
N ARG A 82 0.28 -8.56 9.31
CA ARG A 82 1.51 -7.79 9.05
C ARG A 82 2.31 -8.16 7.78
N PRO A 83 2.43 -9.44 7.35
CA PRO A 83 3.33 -9.78 6.24
C PRO A 83 2.82 -9.33 4.85
N ALA A 84 1.51 -9.22 4.63
CA ALA A 84 0.96 -8.84 3.31
C ALA A 84 0.98 -7.33 3.04
N ASN A 85 1.09 -6.50 4.09
CA ASN A 85 1.10 -5.03 4.02
C ASN A 85 2.43 -4.42 4.48
N GLY A 86 3.52 -5.20 4.47
CA GLY A 86 4.83 -4.76 4.96
C GLY A 86 5.32 -3.47 4.30
N ALA A 87 5.14 -3.34 2.98
CA ALA A 87 5.54 -2.13 2.24
C ALA A 87 4.75 -0.89 2.67
N ALA A 88 3.42 -1.00 2.80
CA ALA A 88 2.59 0.11 3.30
C ALA A 88 2.97 0.45 4.75
N GLN A 89 3.18 -0.56 5.61
CA GLN A 89 3.59 -0.33 6.99
C GLN A 89 4.93 0.41 7.10
N GLN A 90 5.93 -0.01 6.31
CA GLN A 90 7.22 0.66 6.30
C GLN A 90 7.11 2.09 5.76
N LEU A 91 6.29 2.30 4.71
CA LEU A 91 6.00 3.63 4.18
C LEU A 91 5.36 4.54 5.25
N ALA A 92 4.36 4.08 6.00
CA ALA A 92 3.79 4.83 7.13
C ALA A 92 4.84 5.20 8.18
N ASN A 93 5.71 4.25 8.54
CA ASN A 93 6.73 4.46 9.56
C ASN A 93 7.80 5.47 9.11
N GLU A 94 8.19 5.43 7.85
CA GLU A 94 9.16 6.37 7.29
C GLU A 94 8.58 7.76 7.09
N GLY A 95 7.32 7.86 6.64
CA GLY A 95 6.59 9.13 6.63
C GLY A 95 6.57 9.76 8.02
N ILE A 96 6.37 8.94 9.05
CA ILE A 96 6.50 9.39 10.42
C ILE A 96 7.93 9.91 10.68
N LYS A 97 8.98 9.10 10.50
CA LYS A 97 10.36 9.54 10.79
C LYS A 97 10.74 10.85 10.09
N GLN A 98 10.34 11.01 8.82
CA GLN A 98 10.72 12.15 7.98
C GLN A 98 9.82 13.37 8.16
N ARG A 99 8.63 13.22 8.78
CA ARG A 99 7.63 14.28 8.97
C ARG A 99 7.13 14.92 7.68
N THR A 100 7.06 14.13 6.61
CA THR A 100 6.71 14.61 5.27
C THR A 100 5.53 13.83 4.71
N GLU A 101 4.60 14.57 4.10
CA GLU A 101 3.67 13.95 3.15
C GLU A 101 4.45 13.66 1.88
N ILE A 102 4.42 12.41 1.46
CA ILE A 102 5.11 11.94 0.26
C ILE A 102 4.03 11.49 -0.70
N PHE A 103 4.07 11.99 -1.94
CA PHE A 103 3.25 11.53 -3.05
C PHE A 103 4.19 11.22 -4.20
N LEU A 104 4.24 9.95 -4.60
CA LEU A 104 5.12 9.49 -5.68
C LEU A 104 4.26 8.78 -6.72
N MET A 105 4.34 9.27 -7.95
CA MET A 105 3.68 8.70 -9.12
C MET A 105 4.67 7.85 -9.88
N ASN A 106 4.31 6.58 -10.15
CA ASN A 106 5.18 5.56 -10.74
C ASN A 106 6.49 5.33 -9.97
N ASP A 107 6.53 5.70 -8.70
CA ASP A 107 7.74 5.64 -7.90
C ASP A 107 7.39 5.35 -6.43
N VAL A 108 8.34 4.78 -5.72
CA VAL A 108 8.28 4.49 -4.28
C VAL A 108 9.68 4.64 -3.71
N PRO A 109 9.81 5.01 -2.43
CA PRO A 109 11.13 5.07 -1.82
C PRO A 109 11.80 3.69 -1.86
N GLU A 110 13.12 3.66 -2.06
CA GLU A 110 13.94 2.44 -2.22
C GLU A 110 13.67 1.37 -1.13
N PHE A 111 13.43 1.79 0.11
CA PHE A 111 13.10 0.89 1.21
C PHE A 111 11.76 0.16 1.02
N ALA A 112 10.78 0.79 0.38
CA ALA A 112 9.48 0.21 0.08
C ALA A 112 9.56 -0.68 -1.17
N GLU A 113 10.43 -0.33 -2.14
CA GLU A 113 10.75 -1.19 -3.29
C GLU A 113 11.28 -2.54 -2.85
N ALA A 114 12.21 -2.58 -1.89
CA ALA A 114 12.76 -3.83 -1.38
C ALA A 114 11.68 -4.77 -0.83
N MET A 115 10.67 -4.23 -0.13
CA MET A 115 9.55 -5.01 0.39
C MET A 115 8.57 -5.45 -0.72
N VAL A 116 8.32 -4.58 -1.70
CA VAL A 116 7.51 -4.93 -2.88
C VAL A 116 8.20 -6.02 -3.70
N GLU A 117 9.53 -6.02 -3.80
CA GLU A 117 10.30 -7.03 -4.50
C GLU A 117 10.16 -8.41 -3.83
N VAL A 118 10.19 -8.46 -2.50
CA VAL A 118 9.93 -9.70 -1.75
C VAL A 118 8.52 -10.25 -2.07
N ASP A 119 7.51 -9.38 -2.09
CA ASP A 119 6.15 -9.78 -2.50
C ASP A 119 6.13 -10.27 -3.96
N ARG A 120 6.85 -9.59 -4.86
CA ARG A 120 6.88 -9.93 -6.30
C ARG A 120 7.50 -11.28 -6.57
N ARG A 121 8.68 -11.54 -5.99
CA ARG A 121 9.37 -12.84 -6.11
C ARG A 121 8.51 -13.99 -5.60
N TRP A 122 7.68 -13.74 -4.60
CA TRP A 122 6.72 -14.73 -4.13
C TRP A 122 5.63 -15.05 -5.15
N ILE A 123 5.07 -14.04 -5.84
CA ILE A 123 4.08 -14.24 -6.91
C ILE A 123 4.68 -15.06 -8.06
N GLU A 124 5.89 -14.70 -8.49
CA GLU A 124 6.60 -15.39 -9.57
C GLU A 124 6.81 -16.87 -9.21
N ALA A 125 7.27 -17.15 -7.99
CA ALA A 125 7.44 -18.51 -7.49
C ALA A 125 6.11 -19.32 -7.36
N GLN A 126 4.95 -18.67 -7.26
CA GLN A 126 3.66 -19.36 -7.33
C GLN A 126 3.25 -19.68 -8.78
N ASN A 127 3.57 -18.79 -9.73
CA ASN A 127 3.26 -18.99 -11.14
C ASN A 127 4.16 -20.03 -11.82
N GLU A 128 5.35 -20.29 -11.28
CA GLU A 128 6.28 -21.33 -11.76
C GLU A 128 5.96 -22.74 -11.26
N LYS A 129 4.99 -22.91 -10.34
CA LYS A 129 4.58 -24.25 -9.91
C LYS A 129 3.77 -24.92 -11.03
N PRO A 130 4.12 -26.16 -11.44
CA PRO A 130 3.33 -26.90 -12.40
C PRO A 130 1.90 -27.03 -11.88
N GLN A 131 0.92 -26.71 -12.73
CA GLN A 131 -0.48 -27.03 -12.45
C GLN A 131 -0.61 -28.55 -12.53
N LEU A 132 -0.62 -29.20 -11.35
CA LEU A 132 -0.95 -30.62 -11.19
C LEU A 132 -2.45 -30.84 -11.34
#